data_AF-N4WS96-F1
#
_entry.id   AF-N4WS96-F1
#
_cell.length_a   1.000
_cell.length_b   1.000
_cell.length_c   1.000
_cell.angle_alpha   90.00
_cell.angle_beta   90.00
_cell.angle_gamma   90.00
#
_symmetry.space_group_name_H-M   'P 1'
#
loop_
_entity.id
_entity.type
_entity.pdbx_description
1 polymer ?
#
loop_
_entity_poly.entity_id
_entity_poly.type
_entity_poly.pdbx_seq_one_letter_code
_entity_poly.pdbx_strand_id
1 'polypeptide(L)'
;MNATTIISLVLLFISYLLLQYYIKDKHKIQSSLIQSWTKNRRFPFVLTNLLMICGGIILHFILYPNIAYPMAVRMLPLFLILFSVPFISGIERWMTQRREKEYLSQWLSAGFVFSAYAMLVILEQLYKL
;
A
#
# COMPACT_ATOMS: atom_id res chain seq x y z
N MET A 1 5.18 -4.88 -22.57
CA MET A 1 3.89 -4.78 -21.85
C MET A 1 2.79 -4.57 -22.87
N ASN A 2 1.68 -5.31 -22.75
CA ASN A 2 0.57 -5.20 -23.69
C ASN A 2 -0.25 -3.93 -23.40
N ALA A 3 -0.84 -3.33 -24.44
CA ALA A 3 -1.67 -2.13 -24.31
C ALA A 3 -2.82 -2.31 -23.30
N THR A 4 -3.39 -3.52 -23.24
CA THR A 4 -4.41 -3.93 -22.27
C THR A 4 -3.91 -3.81 -20.82
N THR A 5 -2.67 -4.19 -20.54
CA THR A 5 -2.06 -4.09 -19.19
C THR A 5 -1.94 -2.62 -18.76
N ILE A 6 -1.51 -1.75 -19.68
CA ILE A 6 -1.36 -0.32 -19.41
C ILE A 6 -2.73 0.30 -19.14
N ILE A 7 -3.73 0.01 -19.97
CA ILE A 7 -5.11 0.50 -19.80
C ILE A 7 -5.70 0.05 -18.45
N SER A 8 -5.53 -1.22 -18.09
CA SER A 8 -6.02 -1.74 -16.80
C SER A 8 -5.35 -1.07 -15.60
N LEU A 9 -4.04 -0.78 -15.66
CA LEU A 9 -3.34 -0.03 -14.61
C LEU A 9 -3.84 1.41 -14.49
N VAL A 10 -4.08 2.08 -15.62
CA VAL A 10 -4.61 3.44 -15.65
C VAL A 10 -6.03 3.48 -15.05
N LEU A 11 -6.90 2.55 -15.43
CA LEU A 11 -8.25 2.45 -14.86
C LEU A 11 -8.23 2.15 -13.36
N LEU A 12 -7.35 1.24 -12.92
CA LEU A 12 -7.14 0.95 -11.49
C LEU A 12 -6.68 2.20 -10.74
N PHE A 13 -5.75 2.98 -11.30
CA PHE A 13 -5.28 4.21 -10.69
C PHE A 13 -6.37 5.29 -10.62
N ILE A 14 -7.12 5.49 -11.70
CA ILE A 14 -8.23 6.47 -11.74
C ILE A 14 -9.32 6.07 -10.74
N SER A 15 -9.73 4.80 -10.70
CA SER A 15 -10.74 4.32 -9.74
C SER A 15 -10.28 4.52 -8.30
N TYR A 16 -9.01 4.27 -7.98
CA TYR A 16 -8.43 4.57 -6.69
C TYR A 16 -8.52 6.06 -6.36
N LEU A 17 -8.14 6.95 -7.28
CA LEU A 17 -8.22 8.41 -7.05
C LEU A 17 -9.67 8.86 -6.80
N LEU A 18 -10.63 8.35 -7.57
CA LEU A 18 -12.06 8.66 -7.42
C LEU A 18 -12.60 8.17 -6.07
N LEU A 19 -12.28 6.93 -5.68
CA LEU A 19 -12.66 6.37 -4.37
C LEU A 19 -12.02 7.15 -3.23
N GLN A 20 -10.75 7.51 -3.36
CA GLN A 20 -10.01 8.28 -2.36
C GLN A 20 -10.61 9.68 -2.20
N TYR A 21 -10.94 10.34 -3.31
CA TYR A 21 -11.64 11.62 -3.29
C TYR A 21 -13.02 11.51 -2.64
N TYR A 22 -13.83 10.53 -3.06
CA TYR A 22 -15.18 10.31 -2.53
C TYR A 22 -15.18 10.03 -1.02
N ILE A 23 -14.26 9.19 -0.53
CA ILE A 23 -14.15 8.89 0.91
C ILE A 23 -13.76 10.14 1.70
N LYS A 24 -12.80 10.92 1.19
CA LYS A 24 -12.34 12.14 1.85
C LYS A 24 -13.43 13.19 1.90
N ASP A 25 -14.15 13.40 0.80
CA ASP A 25 -15.25 14.34 0.71
C ASP A 25 -16.42 13.93 1.62
N LYS A 26 -16.88 12.69 1.51
CA LYS A 26 -18.00 12.14 2.30
C LYS A 26 -17.75 12.17 3.81
N HIS A 27 -16.51 11.98 4.24
CA HIS A 27 -16.15 11.93 5.65
C HIS A 27 -15.44 13.19 6.16
N LYS A 28 -15.34 14.24 5.33
CA LYS A 28 -14.66 15.51 5.66
C LYS A 28 -13.27 15.28 6.26
N ILE A 29 -12.55 14.29 5.74
CA ILE A 29 -11.22 13.91 6.24
C ILE A 29 -10.24 15.00 5.80
N GLN A 30 -9.80 15.83 6.75
CA GLN A 30 -8.75 16.81 6.52
C GLN A 30 -7.37 16.14 6.61
N SER A 31 -7.00 15.37 5.59
CA SER A 31 -5.71 14.68 5.58
C SER A 31 -4.56 15.65 5.31
N SER A 32 -3.87 16.10 6.36
CA SER A 32 -2.51 16.62 6.23
C SER A 32 -1.54 15.43 6.19
N LEU A 33 -0.74 15.32 5.11
CA LEU A 33 0.30 14.29 4.97
C LEU A 33 1.21 14.26 6.20
N ILE A 34 1.49 15.43 6.79
CA ILE A 34 2.36 15.58 7.96
C ILE A 34 1.65 15.13 9.23
N GLN A 35 0.36 15.45 9.42
CA GLN A 35 -0.41 14.99 10.58
C GLN A 35 -0.56 13.47 10.62
N SER A 36 -0.58 12.80 9.46
CA SER A 36 -0.66 11.34 9.40
C SER A 36 0.56 10.63 9.98
N TRP A 37 1.70 11.31 10.08
CA TRP A 37 2.95 10.74 10.59
C TRP A 37 3.25 11.15 12.03
N THR A 38 2.80 12.33 12.47
CA THR A 38 3.23 12.93 13.75
C THR A 38 2.11 13.06 14.78
N LYS A 39 0.83 13.10 14.38
CA LYS A 39 -0.25 13.43 15.30
C LYS A 39 -0.78 12.17 15.99
N ASN A 40 -0.55 12.08 17.30
CA ASN A 40 -1.19 11.11 18.20
C ASN A 40 -0.91 9.62 17.89
N ARG A 41 0.23 9.33 17.25
CA ARG A 41 0.63 7.95 16.98
C ARG A 41 1.17 7.28 18.24
N ARG A 42 0.78 6.04 18.47
CA ARG A 42 1.28 5.25 19.58
C ARG A 42 2.66 4.70 19.20
N PHE A 43 3.64 4.90 20.08
CA PHE A 43 5.03 4.44 19.91
C PHE A 43 5.17 3.01 19.33
N PRO A 44 4.45 1.97 19.81
CA PRO A 44 4.58 0.63 19.24
C PRO A 44 4.25 0.56 17.74
N PHE A 45 3.24 1.29 17.24
CA PHE A 45 2.89 1.28 15.82
C PHE A 45 3.95 1.95 14.95
N VAL A 46 4.56 3.02 15.45
CA VAL A 46 5.68 3.70 14.77
C VAL A 46 6.88 2.76 14.70
N LEU A 47 7.22 2.10 15.80
CA LEU A 47 8.32 1.15 15.85
C LEU A 47 8.10 -0.05 14.93
N THR A 48 6.89 -0.63 14.90
CA THR A 48 6.55 -1.73 13.99
C THR A 48 6.68 -1.30 12.53
N ASN A 49 6.15 -0.12 12.15
CA ASN A 49 6.31 0.39 10.79
C ASN A 49 7.77 0.59 10.42
N LEU A 50 8.59 1.14 11.33
CA LEU A 50 10.00 1.38 11.09
C LEU A 50 10.77 0.06 10.91
N LEU A 51 10.52 -0.94 11.75
CA LEU A 51 11.12 -2.26 11.63
C LEU A 51 10.71 -2.96 10.32
N MET A 52 9.44 -2.87 9.92
CA MET A 52 8.97 -3.42 8.64
C MET A 52 9.62 -2.72 7.44
N ILE A 53 9.76 -1.39 7.48
CA ILE A 53 10.45 -0.63 6.43
C ILE A 53 11.92 -1.05 6.35
N CYS A 54 12.64 -1.04 7.46
CA CYS A 54 14.05 -1.44 7.48
C CYS A 54 14.25 -2.88 7.02
N GLY A 55 13.46 -3.83 7.55
CA GLY A 55 13.52 -5.24 7.17
C GLY A 55 13.17 -5.46 5.70
N GLY A 56 12.14 -4.79 5.19
CA GLY A 56 11.74 -4.87 3.79
C GLY A 56 12.77 -4.28 2.84
N ILE A 57 13.45 -3.19 3.22
CA ILE A 57 14.56 -2.62 2.43
C ILE A 57 15.71 -3.62 2.34
N ILE A 58 16.13 -4.21 3.46
CA ILE A 58 17.20 -5.22 3.47
C ILE A 58 16.82 -6.41 2.58
N LEU A 59 15.61 -6.95 2.73
CA LEU A 59 15.11 -8.05 1.91
C LEU A 59 15.05 -7.68 0.42
N HIS A 60 14.67 -6.44 0.09
CA HIS A 60 14.66 -5.97 -1.29
C HIS A 60 16.05 -6.00 -1.92
N PHE A 61 17.07 -5.49 -1.22
CA PHE A 61 18.44 -5.52 -1.71
C PHE A 61 19.02 -6.94 -1.86
N ILE A 62 18.50 -7.90 -1.09
CA ILE A 62 18.89 -9.32 -1.20
C ILE A 62 18.20 -9.99 -2.39
N LEU A 63 16.89 -9.80 -2.54
CA LEU A 63 16.07 -10.53 -3.51
C LEU A 63 16.08 -9.90 -4.91
N TYR A 64 16.06 -8.58 -5.01
CA TYR A 64 15.98 -7.86 -6.27
C TYR A 64 17.08 -8.20 -7.30
N PRO A 65 18.39 -8.29 -6.92
CA PRO A 65 19.44 -8.62 -7.89
C PRO A 65 19.42 -10.08 -8.35
N ASN A 66 18.69 -10.96 -7.67
CA ASN A 66 18.66 -12.37 -8.01
C ASN A 66 17.59 -12.67 -9.06
N ILE A 67 18.00 -12.65 -10.33
CA ILE A 67 17.16 -12.84 -11.52
C ILE A 67 16.54 -14.25 -11.57
N ALA A 68 17.08 -15.22 -10.81
CA ALA A 68 16.51 -16.56 -10.73
C ALA A 68 15.12 -16.57 -10.07
N TYR A 69 14.78 -15.54 -9.30
CA TYR A 69 13.46 -15.43 -8.71
C TYR A 69 12.46 -14.74 -9.65
N PRO A 70 11.19 -15.19 -9.64
CA PRO A 70 10.10 -14.51 -10.31
C PRO A 70 10.03 -13.03 -9.89
N MET A 71 9.64 -12.15 -10.81
CA MET A 71 9.36 -10.75 -10.55
C MET A 71 8.45 -10.52 -9.33
N ALA A 72 7.40 -11.33 -9.13
CA ALA A 72 6.53 -11.19 -7.96
C ALA A 72 7.27 -11.42 -6.65
N VAL A 73 8.21 -12.37 -6.61
CA VAL A 73 9.03 -12.66 -5.43
C VAL A 73 10.02 -11.51 -5.19
N ARG A 74 10.64 -10.98 -6.25
CA ARG A 74 11.56 -9.84 -6.17
C ARG A 74 10.87 -8.55 -5.69
N MET A 75 9.61 -8.36 -6.06
CA MET A 75 8.78 -7.22 -5.65
C MET A 75 8.06 -7.43 -4.30
N LEU A 76 8.08 -8.64 -3.75
CA LEU A 76 7.41 -8.96 -2.48
C LEU A 76 7.84 -8.04 -1.32
N PRO A 77 9.13 -7.72 -1.11
CA PRO A 77 9.52 -6.83 -0.01
C PRO A 77 8.93 -5.42 -0.15
N LEU A 78 8.90 -4.89 -1.38
CA LEU A 78 8.32 -3.59 -1.67
C LEU A 78 6.80 -3.59 -1.46
N PHE A 79 6.12 -4.65 -1.91
CA PHE A 79 4.72 -4.88 -1.61
C PHE A 79 4.45 -4.92 -0.11
N LEU A 80 5.23 -5.69 0.67
CA LEU A 80 5.07 -5.79 2.11
C LEU A 80 5.18 -4.43 2.79
N ILE A 81 6.12 -3.57 2.37
CA ILE A 81 6.22 -2.21 2.91
C ILE A 81 4.99 -1.38 2.55
N LEU A 82 4.67 -1.30 1.25
CA LEU A 82 3.60 -0.44 0.74
C LEU A 82 2.21 -0.88 1.19
N PHE A 83 2.01 -2.15 1.48
CA PHE A 83 0.76 -2.69 2.01
C PHE A 83 0.68 -2.55 3.53
N SER A 84 1.73 -2.96 4.25
CA SER A 84 1.69 -3.02 5.71
C SER A 84 1.58 -1.65 6.36
N VAL A 85 2.29 -0.64 5.85
CA VAL A 85 2.26 0.72 6.40
C VAL A 85 0.85 1.31 6.43
N PRO A 86 0.12 1.41 5.30
CA PRO A 86 -1.26 1.91 5.32
C PRO A 86 -2.21 0.96 6.06
N PHE A 87 -2.00 -0.36 6.01
CA PHE A 87 -2.84 -1.32 6.72
C PHE A 87 -2.76 -1.17 8.24
N ILE A 88 -1.55 -1.16 8.79
CA ILE A 88 -1.25 -0.95 10.21
C ILE A 88 -1.70 0.45 10.65
N SER A 89 -1.47 1.47 9.82
CA SER A 89 -1.95 2.83 10.10
C SER A 89 -3.48 2.91 10.14
N GLY A 90 -4.17 2.14 9.28
CA GLY A 90 -5.62 1.98 9.32
C GLY A 90 -6.09 1.30 10.61
N ILE A 91 -5.42 0.23 11.05
CA ILE A 91 -5.71 -0.44 12.33
C ILE A 91 -5.53 0.53 13.50
N GLU A 92 -4.39 1.22 13.57
CA GLU A 92 -4.08 2.18 14.63
C GLU A 92 -5.18 3.24 14.73
N ARG A 93 -5.51 3.89 13.61
CA ARG A 93 -6.53 4.95 13.55
C ARG A 93 -7.92 4.43 13.84
N TRP A 94 -8.22 3.19 13.47
CA TRP A 94 -9.49 2.56 13.83
C TRP A 94 -9.59 2.31 15.35
N MET A 95 -8.49 1.94 16.00
CA MET A 95 -8.44 1.73 17.45
C MET A 95 -8.41 3.03 18.26
N THR A 96 -7.73 4.08 17.77
CA THR A 96 -7.49 5.32 18.53
C THR A 96 -8.40 6.48 18.14
N GLN A 97 -8.79 6.57 16.86
CA GLN A 97 -9.43 7.75 16.25
C GLN A 97 -10.60 7.36 15.34
N ARG A 98 -11.38 6.34 15.74
CA ARG A 98 -12.49 5.79 14.93
C ARG A 98 -13.48 6.84 14.44
N ARG A 99 -13.71 7.91 15.21
CA ARG A 99 -14.64 8.99 14.85
C ARG A 99 -14.18 9.81 13.64
N GLU A 100 -12.87 9.92 13.43
CA GLU A 100 -12.29 10.71 12.34
C GLU A 100 -12.33 9.96 10.99
N LYS A 101 -12.63 8.65 11.01
CA LYS A 101 -12.79 7.79 9.82
C LYS A 101 -11.60 7.76 8.85
N GLU A 102 -10.45 8.34 9.22
CA GLU A 102 -9.26 8.37 8.38
C GLU A 102 -8.70 6.96 8.09
N TYR A 103 -9.04 5.98 8.93
CA TYR A 103 -8.71 4.57 8.71
C TYR A 103 -9.28 4.02 7.39
N LEU A 104 -10.40 4.56 6.90
CA LEU A 104 -11.00 4.15 5.63
C LEU A 104 -10.11 4.49 4.44
N SER A 105 -9.53 5.69 4.44
CA SER A 105 -8.59 6.13 3.40
C SER A 105 -7.29 5.33 3.44
N GLN A 106 -6.82 4.98 4.65
CA GLN A 106 -5.63 4.14 4.81
C GLN A 106 -5.87 2.70 4.33
N TRP A 107 -7.00 2.09 4.69
CA TRP A 107 -7.36 0.76 4.18
C TRP A 107 -7.64 0.75 2.68
N LEU A 108 -8.18 1.83 2.10
CA LEU A 108 -8.31 1.96 0.65
C LEU A 108 -6.93 1.94 -0.03
N SER A 109 -5.96 2.68 0.50
CA SER A 109 -4.57 2.66 0.00
C SER A 109 -3.96 1.25 0.10
N ALA A 110 -4.16 0.55 1.23
CA ALA A 110 -3.70 -0.83 1.39
C ALA A 110 -4.37 -1.78 0.38
N GLY A 111 -5.68 -1.65 0.19
CA GLY A 111 -6.45 -2.42 -0.80
C GLY A 111 -5.97 -2.17 -2.22
N PHE A 112 -5.68 -0.92 -2.59
CA PHE A 112 -5.11 -0.59 -3.90
C PHE A 112 -3.75 -1.26 -4.13
N VAL A 113 -2.84 -1.18 -3.15
CA VAL A 113 -1.53 -1.83 -3.23
C VAL A 113 -1.68 -3.36 -3.35
N PHE A 114 -2.61 -3.95 -2.61
CA PHE A 114 -2.93 -5.37 -2.72
C PHE A 114 -3.44 -5.74 -4.12
N SER A 115 -4.39 -4.98 -4.67
CA SER A 115 -4.89 -5.21 -6.03
C SER A 115 -3.80 -5.06 -7.08
N ALA A 116 -2.93 -4.06 -6.96
CA ALA A 116 -1.81 -3.85 -7.87
C ALA A 116 -0.82 -5.03 -7.83
N TYR A 117 -0.50 -5.54 -6.63
CA TYR A 117 0.37 -6.70 -6.49
C TYR A 117 -0.28 -8.00 -6.99
N ALA A 118 -1.55 -8.23 -6.68
CA ALA A 118 -2.29 -9.37 -7.21
C ALA A 118 -2.33 -9.37 -8.75
N MET A 119 -2.52 -8.19 -9.36
CA MET A 119 -2.44 -8.03 -10.80
C MET A 119 -1.05 -8.38 -11.33
N LEU A 120 0.03 -7.96 -10.65
CA LEU A 120 1.39 -8.33 -11.02
C LEU A 120 1.61 -9.85 -10.99
N VAL A 121 1.14 -10.54 -9.95
CA VAL A 121 1.21 -12.02 -9.84
C VAL A 121 0.45 -12.69 -10.98
N ILE A 122 -0.78 -12.22 -11.28
CA ILE A 122 -1.59 -12.78 -12.37
C ILE A 122 -0.91 -12.58 -13.73
N LEU A 123 -0.37 -11.38 -13.98
CA LEU A 123 0.34 -11.09 -15.22
C LEU A 123 1.59 -11.95 -15.37
N GLU A 124 2.33 -12.17 -14.29
CA GLU A 124 3.50 -13.04 -14.30
C GLU A 124 3.12 -14.48 -14.67
N GLN A 125 2.03 -15.02 -14.12
CA GLN A 125 1.54 -16.35 -14.46
C GLN A 125 1.06 -16.44 -15.93
N LEU A 126 0.39 -15.40 -16.43
CA LEU A 126 -0.14 -15.36 -17.80
C LEU A 126 0.96 -15.18 -18.86
N TYR A 127 1.99 -14.39 -18.57
CA TYR A 127 3.03 -14.00 -19.53
C TYR A 127 4.39 -14.65 -19.28
N LYS A 128 4.53 -15.46 -18.22
CA LYS A 128 5.80 -16.08 -17.76
C LYS A 128 6.93 -15.05 -17.64
N LEU A 129 6.62 -13.90 -17.03
CA LEU A 129 7.59 -12.82 -16.75
C LEU A 129 8.57 -13.18 -15.63
#